data_AF-A0A7R9ZMN4-F1
#
_entry.id   AF-A0A7R9ZMN4-F1
#
_cell.length_a   1.000
_cell.length_b   1.000
_cell.length_c   1.000
_cell.angle_alpha   90.00
_cell.angle_beta   90.00
_cell.angle_gamma   90.00
#
_symmetry.space_group_name_H-M   'P 1'
#
loop_
_entity.id
_entity.type
_entity.pdbx_description
1 polymer ?
#
loop_
_entity_poly.entity_id
_entity_poly.type
_entity_poly.pdbx_seq_one_letter_code
_entity_poly.pdbx_strand_id
1 'polypeptide(L)'
;SSAPLKLHTHYVNTHAYFEKITQVAESASSGCSNAVHQTLLDISGALRVNDDQEPNYVDLSSRLGICADTMPSHIQSSVVFQQELVMNIANRFAKCNMEYYPPGPETSLVAACNIFQDSTMSAEGKIASYLMAPNGDESQCFDLSSFVRSRPHSTLSADNHEEIGRGLSQDIWDLQICDLLTNPATVTDASMFPVQEYSDEWLDQHCHSRSDSASHIQDLMHDIGVDDLAQLSTTRMLVVNGMNDGWSMASQLETQVDLRVVNIPSGAHHSELSQTGPFENDTLDMQGAYTQIARHLLDLVRVAMAERSV
;
A
#
# COMPACT_ATOMS: atom_id res chain seq x y z
N SER A 1 -9.22 3.35 13.19
CA SER A 1 -8.48 2.09 13.02
C SER A 1 -7.48 2.29 11.89
N SER A 2 -6.26 1.76 12.04
CA SER A 2 -5.19 1.73 11.04
C SER A 2 -5.05 3.05 10.27
N ALA A 3 -5.11 4.15 11.02
CA ALA A 3 -5.14 5.49 10.47
C ALA A 3 -3.70 6.03 10.40
N PRO A 4 -3.14 6.26 9.20
CA PRO A 4 -1.76 6.73 9.03
C PRO A 4 -1.65 8.24 9.27
N LEU A 5 -2.05 8.71 10.46
CA LEU A 5 -2.19 10.13 10.79
C LEU A 5 -0.91 10.95 10.55
N LYS A 6 0.27 10.34 10.72
CA LYS A 6 1.57 11.01 10.56
C LYS A 6 2.09 10.97 9.12
N LEU A 7 1.47 10.18 8.23
CA LEU A 7 1.86 10.12 6.83
C LEU A 7 1.65 11.48 6.17
N HIS A 8 0.45 12.03 6.35
CA HIS A 8 0.00 13.24 5.70
C HIS A 8 0.61 14.51 6.30
N THR A 9 1.30 14.40 7.44
CA THR A 9 2.09 15.51 8.00
C THR A 9 3.53 15.51 7.49
N HIS A 10 3.93 14.54 6.66
CA HIS A 10 5.30 14.36 6.15
C HIS A 10 6.37 14.21 7.25
N TYR A 11 5.97 13.95 8.51
CA TYR A 11 6.89 13.73 9.65
C TYR A 11 7.26 12.25 9.86
N VAL A 12 7.06 11.40 8.85
CA VAL A 12 7.37 9.97 8.92
C VAL A 12 8.52 9.62 8.00
N ASN A 13 9.22 8.53 8.34
CA ASN A 13 10.13 7.90 7.40
C ASN A 13 9.33 7.42 6.19
N THR A 14 9.51 8.10 5.05
CA THR A 14 8.86 7.82 3.77
C THR A 14 9.12 6.39 3.27
N HIS A 15 10.19 5.76 3.73
CA HIS A 15 10.57 4.41 3.32
C HIS A 15 9.91 3.31 4.15
N ALA A 16 9.39 3.67 5.34
CA ALA A 16 8.96 2.70 6.33
C ALA A 16 7.79 1.83 5.85
N TYR A 17 6.92 2.35 4.97
CA TYR A 17 5.77 1.62 4.44
C TYR A 17 6.20 0.38 3.64
N PHE A 18 7.07 0.55 2.63
CA PHE A 18 7.53 -0.58 1.80
C PHE A 18 8.56 -1.46 2.49
N GLU A 19 9.37 -0.91 3.39
CA GLU A 19 10.21 -1.70 4.29
C GLU A 19 9.36 -2.61 5.19
N LYS A 20 8.23 -2.11 5.69
CA LYS A 20 7.30 -2.91 6.50
C LYS A 20 6.64 -4.02 5.69
N ILE A 21 6.15 -3.72 4.49
CA ILE A 21 5.61 -4.74 3.56
C ILE A 21 6.66 -5.83 3.31
N THR A 22 7.91 -5.42 3.07
CA THR A 22 9.04 -6.35 2.87
C THR A 22 9.28 -7.23 4.10
N GLN A 23 9.30 -6.64 5.30
CA GLN A 23 9.48 -7.37 6.55
C GLN A 23 8.36 -8.41 6.77
N VAL A 24 7.11 -8.04 6.49
CA VAL A 24 5.96 -8.92 6.68
C VAL A 24 5.97 -10.04 5.65
N ALA A 25 6.31 -9.76 4.39
CA ALA A 25 6.49 -10.79 3.36
C ALA A 25 7.58 -11.81 3.74
N GLU A 26 8.73 -11.34 4.24
CA GLU A 26 9.81 -12.21 4.72
C GLU A 26 9.40 -13.04 5.94
N SER A 27 8.60 -12.47 6.84
CA SER A 27 8.08 -13.17 8.02
C SER A 27 7.00 -14.20 7.64
N ALA A 28 6.20 -13.91 6.61
CA ALA A 28 5.15 -14.79 6.10
C ALA A 28 5.72 -15.99 5.33
N SER A 29 6.78 -15.77 4.55
CA SER A 29 7.52 -16.82 3.86
C SER A 29 9.00 -16.45 3.74
N SER A 30 9.87 -17.16 4.47
CA SER A 30 11.30 -16.83 4.51
C SER A 30 11.97 -16.99 3.13
N GLY A 31 12.73 -15.97 2.73
CA GLY A 31 13.35 -15.84 1.41
C GLY A 31 12.47 -15.15 0.37
N CYS A 32 11.22 -14.80 0.70
CA CYS A 32 10.30 -14.14 -0.23
C CYS A 32 10.83 -12.79 -0.69
N SER A 33 11.34 -11.98 0.25
CA SER A 33 11.87 -10.64 -0.06
C SER A 33 12.98 -10.70 -1.12
N ASN A 34 13.98 -11.57 -0.91
CA ASN A 34 15.07 -11.76 -1.86
C ASN A 34 14.59 -12.32 -3.21
N ALA A 35 13.63 -13.24 -3.20
CA ALA A 35 13.10 -13.83 -4.43
C ALA A 35 12.36 -12.81 -5.31
N VAL A 36 11.57 -11.92 -4.69
CA VAL A 36 10.91 -10.80 -5.37
C VAL A 36 11.96 -9.83 -5.93
N HIS A 37 12.90 -9.40 -5.09
CA HIS A 37 13.95 -8.45 -5.47
C HIS A 37 14.78 -8.95 -6.65
N GLN A 38 15.27 -10.20 -6.58
CA GLN A 38 16.08 -10.78 -7.65
C GLN A 38 15.28 -10.93 -8.96
N THR A 39 14.02 -11.34 -8.88
CA THR A 39 13.15 -11.45 -10.05
C THR A 39 12.98 -10.10 -10.75
N LEU A 40 12.76 -9.03 -9.98
CA LEU A 40 12.62 -7.67 -10.52
C LEU A 40 13.95 -7.15 -11.11
N LEU A 41 15.09 -7.47 -10.49
CA LEU A 41 16.40 -7.15 -11.05
C LEU A 41 16.68 -7.88 -12.37
N ASP A 42 16.30 -9.15 -12.48
CA ASP A 42 16.48 -9.95 -13.70
C ASP A 42 15.66 -9.35 -14.86
N ILE A 43 14.41 -8.96 -14.60
CA ILE A 43 13.55 -8.26 -15.57
C ILE A 43 14.15 -6.90 -15.96
N SER A 44 14.65 -6.15 -14.98
CA SER A 44 15.32 -4.87 -15.20
C SER A 44 16.57 -5.04 -16.09
N GLY A 45 17.32 -6.12 -15.90
CA GLY A 45 18.46 -6.48 -16.74
C GLY A 45 18.05 -6.80 -18.17
N ALA A 46 16.96 -7.57 -18.37
CA ALA A 46 16.44 -7.91 -19.69
C ALA A 46 15.98 -6.68 -20.51
N LEU A 47 15.50 -5.63 -19.83
CA LEU A 47 15.13 -4.37 -20.48
C LEU A 47 16.34 -3.58 -21.01
N ARG A 48 17.48 -3.61 -20.29
CA ARG A 48 18.70 -2.83 -20.61
C ARG A 48 19.55 -3.41 -21.75
N VAL A 49 19.50 -4.72 -21.98
CA VAL A 49 20.39 -5.39 -22.97
C VAL A 49 20.07 -5.00 -24.42
N ASN A 50 18.91 -4.42 -24.70
CA ASN A 50 18.43 -4.16 -26.06
C ASN A 50 18.23 -2.66 -26.40
N ASP A 51 18.83 -1.73 -25.65
CA ASP A 51 18.66 -0.27 -25.82
C ASP A 51 19.05 0.27 -27.22
N ASP A 52 19.79 -0.50 -28.02
CA ASP A 52 20.23 -0.09 -29.37
C ASP A 52 19.19 -0.35 -30.49
N GLN A 53 18.06 -1.04 -30.24
CA GLN A 53 17.05 -1.39 -31.27
C GLN A 53 15.60 -1.36 -30.74
N GLU A 54 14.79 -0.33 -31.11
CA GLU A 54 13.33 -0.23 -30.89
C GLU A 54 12.84 -0.44 -29.42
N PRO A 55 11.58 -0.15 -29.08
CA PRO A 55 11.09 -0.29 -27.71
C PRO A 55 10.97 -1.78 -27.29
N ASN A 56 12.05 -2.32 -26.72
CA ASN A 56 12.18 -3.69 -26.20
C ASN A 56 11.08 -4.10 -25.20
N TYR A 57 10.45 -3.14 -24.53
CA TYR A 57 9.40 -3.42 -23.56
C TYR A 57 8.15 -4.05 -24.18
N VAL A 58 7.89 -3.87 -25.49
CA VAL A 58 6.70 -4.45 -26.14
C VAL A 58 6.79 -5.97 -26.20
N ASP A 59 7.91 -6.53 -26.68
CA ASP A 59 8.13 -7.99 -26.71
C ASP A 59 8.13 -8.55 -25.29
N LEU A 60 8.85 -7.89 -24.37
CA LEU A 60 8.89 -8.33 -22.98
C LEU A 60 7.50 -8.32 -22.36
N SER A 61 6.69 -7.28 -22.56
CA SER A 61 5.34 -7.18 -22.01
C SER A 61 4.46 -8.37 -22.41
N SER A 62 4.58 -8.84 -23.66
CA SER A 62 3.87 -10.03 -24.13
C SER A 62 4.34 -11.30 -23.40
N ARG A 63 5.64 -11.46 -23.16
CA ARG A 63 6.20 -12.59 -22.40
C ARG A 63 5.85 -12.55 -20.91
N LEU A 64 5.63 -11.36 -20.36
CA LEU A 64 5.08 -11.15 -19.02
C LEU A 64 3.55 -11.39 -18.96
N GLY A 65 2.92 -11.76 -20.08
CA GLY A 65 1.50 -12.05 -20.15
C GLY A 65 0.61 -10.81 -20.16
N ILE A 66 1.11 -9.63 -20.53
CA ILE A 66 0.33 -8.40 -20.63
C ILE A 66 -0.38 -8.31 -21.99
N CYS A 67 -1.64 -7.89 -22.00
CA CYS A 67 -2.41 -7.73 -23.24
C CYS A 67 -1.85 -6.56 -24.08
N ALA A 68 -1.53 -6.81 -25.35
CA ALA A 68 -0.85 -5.84 -26.21
C ALA A 68 -1.63 -4.52 -26.43
N ASP A 69 -2.96 -4.59 -26.43
CA ASP A 69 -3.88 -3.45 -26.59
C ASP A 69 -4.20 -2.73 -25.27
N THR A 70 -3.62 -3.17 -24.16
CA THR A 70 -3.84 -2.58 -22.82
C THR A 70 -2.64 -1.76 -22.33
N MET A 71 -1.61 -1.58 -23.16
CA MET A 71 -0.47 -0.75 -22.80
C MET A 71 -0.90 0.72 -22.71
N PRO A 72 -0.76 1.38 -21.54
CA PRO A 72 -1.09 2.78 -21.40
C PRO A 72 -0.23 3.68 -22.31
N SER A 73 -0.83 4.72 -22.87
CA SER A 73 -0.17 5.58 -23.86
C SER A 73 1.01 6.41 -23.32
N HIS A 74 1.13 6.56 -22.00
CA HIS A 74 2.28 7.21 -21.36
C HIS A 74 3.52 6.29 -21.29
N ILE A 75 3.33 4.97 -21.40
CA ILE A 75 4.43 4.01 -21.41
C ILE A 75 5.03 3.97 -22.82
N GLN A 76 6.03 4.83 -23.03
CA GLN A 76 6.71 5.02 -24.33
C GLN A 76 8.18 4.59 -24.33
N SER A 77 8.68 4.10 -23.20
CA SER A 77 10.08 3.65 -23.07
C SER A 77 10.20 2.47 -22.12
N SER A 78 11.31 1.72 -22.24
CA SER A 78 11.65 0.63 -21.33
C SER A 78 11.80 1.10 -19.88
N VAL A 79 12.30 2.32 -19.67
CA VAL A 79 12.44 2.91 -18.33
C VAL A 79 11.07 3.13 -17.71
N VAL A 80 10.15 3.79 -18.43
CA VAL A 80 8.79 4.01 -17.92
C VAL A 80 8.08 2.67 -17.70
N PHE A 81 8.19 1.72 -18.63
CA PHE A 81 7.60 0.39 -18.45
C PHE A 81 8.12 -0.32 -17.20
N GLN A 82 9.43 -0.25 -16.94
CA GLN A 82 10.05 -0.83 -15.75
C GLN A 82 9.50 -0.21 -14.46
N GLN A 83 9.42 1.12 -14.40
CA GLN A 83 8.91 1.84 -13.23
C GLN A 83 7.46 1.45 -12.94
N GLU A 84 6.62 1.47 -13.97
CA GLU A 84 5.21 1.12 -13.86
C GLU A 84 4.99 -0.37 -13.48
N LEU A 85 5.82 -1.29 -14.00
CA LEU A 85 5.77 -2.71 -13.64
C LEU A 85 6.18 -2.95 -12.19
N VAL A 86 7.29 -2.33 -11.74
CA VAL A 86 7.75 -2.45 -10.34
C VAL A 86 6.69 -1.91 -9.39
N MET A 87 6.12 -0.75 -9.70
CA MET A 87 5.06 -0.16 -8.87
C MET A 87 3.79 -1.00 -8.86
N ASN A 88 3.39 -1.57 -10.00
CA ASN A 88 2.25 -2.49 -10.03
C ASN A 88 2.47 -3.69 -9.09
N ILE A 89 3.66 -4.28 -9.11
CA ILE A 89 4.00 -5.42 -8.25
C ILE A 89 4.04 -4.98 -6.79
N ALA A 90 4.65 -3.83 -6.49
CA ALA A 90 4.71 -3.28 -5.13
C ALA A 90 3.32 -3.02 -4.54
N ASN A 91 2.42 -2.40 -5.31
CA ASN A 91 1.05 -2.09 -4.90
C ASN A 91 0.23 -3.38 -4.66
N ARG A 92 0.47 -4.44 -5.43
CA ARG A 92 -0.21 -5.73 -5.22
C ARG A 92 0.30 -6.45 -3.98
N PHE A 93 1.60 -6.36 -3.69
CA PHE A 93 2.14 -6.84 -2.41
C PHE A 93 1.63 -6.02 -1.22
N ALA A 94 1.48 -4.69 -1.38
CA ALA A 94 0.86 -3.82 -0.40
C ALA A 94 -0.57 -4.27 -0.08
N LYS A 95 -1.38 -4.57 -1.10
CA LYS A 95 -2.72 -5.15 -0.90
C LYS A 95 -2.69 -6.50 -0.18
N CYS A 96 -1.84 -7.42 -0.61
CA CYS A 96 -1.68 -8.71 0.08
C CYS A 96 -1.25 -8.54 1.54
N ASN A 97 -0.43 -7.53 1.84
CA ASN A 97 -0.02 -7.17 3.20
C ASN A 97 -1.19 -6.63 4.04
N MET A 98 -1.99 -5.71 3.48
CA MET A 98 -3.18 -5.18 4.15
C MET A 98 -4.20 -6.27 4.48
N GLU A 99 -4.29 -7.30 3.63
CA GLU A 99 -5.20 -8.45 3.78
C GLU A 99 -4.60 -9.62 4.57
N TYR A 100 -3.40 -9.49 5.16
CA TYR A 100 -2.68 -10.59 5.84
C TYR A 100 -3.25 -10.92 7.24
N TYR A 101 -4.56 -11.18 7.33
CA TYR A 101 -5.22 -11.59 8.58
C TYR A 101 -6.35 -12.62 8.37
N PRO A 102 -6.45 -13.68 9.21
CA PRO A 102 -5.42 -14.09 10.17
C PRO A 102 -4.15 -14.56 9.45
N PRO A 103 -2.95 -14.30 9.99
CA PRO A 103 -1.70 -14.77 9.39
C PRO A 103 -1.70 -16.29 9.21
N GLY A 104 -1.40 -16.75 8.00
CA GLY A 104 -1.40 -18.19 7.71
C GLY A 104 -0.96 -18.53 6.28
N PRO A 105 -0.75 -19.84 6.01
CA PRO A 105 -0.23 -20.32 4.73
C PRO A 105 -1.22 -20.16 3.56
N GLU A 106 -2.51 -20.00 3.87
CA GLU A 106 -3.59 -19.86 2.88
C GLU A 106 -3.85 -18.41 2.46
N THR A 107 -3.04 -17.46 2.96
CA THR A 107 -3.19 -16.03 2.64
C THR A 107 -2.67 -15.70 1.25
N SER A 108 -3.22 -14.63 0.65
CA SER A 108 -2.79 -14.11 -0.65
C SER A 108 -1.31 -13.70 -0.65
N LEU A 109 -0.80 -13.19 0.48
CA LEU A 109 0.62 -12.85 0.65
C LEU A 109 1.53 -14.07 0.53
N VAL A 110 1.19 -15.18 1.20
CA VAL A 110 1.98 -16.42 1.10
C VAL A 110 1.89 -17.02 -0.30
N ALA A 111 0.70 -16.99 -0.92
CA ALA A 111 0.54 -17.42 -2.31
C ALA A 111 1.41 -16.59 -3.27
N ALA A 112 1.47 -15.27 -3.10
CA ALA A 112 2.34 -14.38 -3.86
C ALA A 112 3.82 -14.77 -3.66
N CYS A 113 4.26 -14.94 -2.42
CA CYS A 113 5.63 -15.36 -2.10
C CYS A 113 6.01 -16.69 -2.76
N ASN A 114 5.10 -17.68 -2.75
CA ASN A 114 5.34 -18.99 -3.36
C ASN A 114 5.61 -18.89 -4.87
N ILE A 115 4.92 -17.99 -5.59
CA ILE A 115 5.16 -17.75 -7.01
C ILE A 115 6.61 -17.28 -7.23
N PHE A 116 7.05 -16.28 -6.47
CA PHE A 116 8.40 -15.73 -6.64
C PHE A 116 9.50 -16.70 -6.17
N GLN A 117 9.21 -17.55 -5.19
CA GLN A 117 10.14 -18.54 -4.67
C GLN A 117 10.23 -19.82 -5.52
N ASP A 118 9.36 -20.00 -6.52
CA ASP A 118 9.39 -21.18 -7.39
C ASP A 118 10.67 -21.20 -8.25
N SER A 119 11.59 -22.13 -7.92
CA SER A 119 12.86 -22.31 -8.64
C SER A 119 12.71 -22.90 -10.05
N THR A 120 11.54 -23.41 -10.40
CA THR A 120 11.26 -24.00 -11.72
C THR A 120 10.81 -22.95 -12.74
N MET A 121 10.39 -21.78 -12.28
CA MET A 121 9.93 -20.67 -13.12
C MET A 121 11.05 -19.70 -13.46
N SER A 122 11.07 -19.21 -14.70
CA SER A 122 11.91 -18.06 -15.08
C SER A 122 11.41 -16.77 -14.42
N ALA A 123 12.22 -15.71 -14.40
CA ALA A 123 11.80 -14.40 -13.90
C ALA A 123 10.52 -13.90 -14.62
N GLU A 124 10.47 -14.04 -15.94
CA GLU A 124 9.30 -13.70 -16.76
C GLU A 124 8.08 -14.53 -16.38
N GLY A 125 8.25 -15.84 -16.18
CA GLY A 125 7.17 -16.73 -15.76
C GLY A 125 6.61 -16.36 -14.39
N LYS A 126 7.47 -16.00 -13.42
CA LYS A 126 7.05 -15.56 -12.08
C LYS A 126 6.18 -14.29 -12.15
N ILE A 127 6.62 -13.30 -12.91
CA ILE A 127 5.83 -12.07 -13.12
C ILE A 127 4.50 -12.40 -13.80
N ALA A 128 4.51 -13.19 -14.88
CA ALA A 128 3.29 -13.57 -15.59
C ALA A 128 2.29 -14.28 -14.66
N SER A 129 2.73 -15.30 -13.92
CA SER A 129 1.86 -15.99 -12.97
C SER A 129 1.36 -15.09 -11.85
N TYR A 130 2.20 -14.18 -11.35
CA TYR A 130 1.77 -13.22 -10.33
C TYR A 130 0.71 -12.26 -10.87
N LEU A 131 0.91 -11.68 -12.06
CA LEU A 131 -0.05 -10.77 -12.69
C LEU A 131 -1.40 -11.46 -12.96
N MET A 132 -1.38 -12.73 -13.36
CA MET A 132 -2.60 -13.48 -13.67
C MET A 132 -3.35 -14.04 -12.44
N ALA A 133 -2.69 -14.17 -11.28
CA ALA A 133 -3.26 -14.83 -10.10
C ALA A 133 -4.68 -14.35 -9.66
N PRO A 134 -5.03 -13.04 -9.70
CA PRO A 134 -6.35 -12.57 -9.27
C PRO A 134 -7.47 -12.75 -10.29
N ASN A 135 -7.15 -12.95 -11.57
CA ASN A 135 -8.16 -12.98 -12.63
C ASN A 135 -8.89 -14.33 -12.74
N GLY A 136 -8.43 -15.35 -12.00
CA GLY A 136 -8.85 -16.74 -12.25
C GLY A 136 -8.53 -17.17 -13.69
N ASP A 137 -9.04 -18.33 -14.10
CA ASP A 137 -8.82 -18.92 -15.43
C ASP A 137 -9.51 -18.15 -16.59
N GLU A 138 -10.20 -17.03 -16.33
CA GLU A 138 -11.08 -16.41 -17.33
C GLU A 138 -10.39 -15.42 -18.29
N SER A 139 -9.25 -14.81 -17.92
CA SER A 139 -8.48 -13.93 -18.80
C SER A 139 -7.25 -14.64 -19.38
N GLN A 140 -6.97 -14.46 -20.67
CA GLN A 140 -5.76 -15.04 -21.32
C GLN A 140 -4.50 -14.21 -21.09
N CYS A 141 -4.64 -12.93 -20.71
CA CYS A 141 -3.56 -12.00 -20.44
C CYS A 141 -4.01 -10.96 -19.40
N PHE A 142 -3.04 -10.25 -18.84
CA PHE A 142 -3.23 -9.21 -17.85
C PHE A 142 -3.46 -7.85 -18.53
N ASP A 143 -4.56 -7.19 -18.17
CA ASP A 143 -4.88 -5.85 -18.62
C ASP A 143 -4.13 -4.82 -17.77
N LEU A 144 -3.02 -4.27 -18.31
CA LEU A 144 -2.23 -3.26 -17.59
C LEU A 144 -2.97 -1.92 -17.47
N SER A 145 -3.86 -1.60 -18.42
CA SER A 145 -4.67 -0.39 -18.37
C SER A 145 -5.70 -0.42 -17.25
N SER A 146 -6.07 -1.61 -16.75
CA SER A 146 -7.02 -1.74 -15.65
C SER A 146 -6.57 -1.09 -14.34
N PHE A 147 -5.26 -0.82 -14.21
CA PHE A 147 -4.67 -0.11 -13.09
C PHE A 147 -4.45 1.38 -13.37
N VAL A 148 -4.60 1.84 -14.62
CA VAL A 148 -4.47 3.23 -15.02
C VAL A 148 -5.79 3.97 -14.79
N ARG A 149 -5.71 5.11 -14.11
CA ARG A 149 -6.88 5.93 -13.72
C ARG A 149 -7.56 6.54 -14.94
N SER A 150 -8.87 6.80 -14.87
CA SER A 150 -9.71 7.29 -15.99
C SER A 150 -9.42 8.71 -16.49
N ARG A 151 -8.48 9.44 -15.90
CA ARG A 151 -8.19 10.84 -16.24
C ARG A 151 -6.92 11.01 -17.08
N PRO A 152 -6.81 12.07 -17.89
CA PRO A 152 -5.59 12.40 -18.62
C PRO A 152 -4.34 12.37 -17.72
N HIS A 153 -3.22 11.92 -18.28
CA HIS A 153 -1.91 11.88 -17.59
C HIS A 153 -1.85 10.99 -16.33
N SER A 154 -2.70 9.98 -16.23
CA SER A 154 -2.60 8.98 -15.16
C SER A 154 -1.43 8.04 -15.37
N THR A 155 -0.72 7.73 -14.28
CA THR A 155 0.32 6.70 -14.19
C THR A 155 -0.10 5.64 -13.17
N LEU A 156 0.48 4.44 -13.22
CA LEU A 156 0.33 3.39 -12.19
C LEU A 156 1.17 3.73 -10.95
N SER A 157 2.28 4.43 -11.19
CA SER A 157 3.17 5.03 -10.19
C SER A 157 2.56 6.19 -9.40
N ALA A 158 1.33 6.62 -9.72
CA ALA A 158 0.68 7.78 -9.16
C ALA A 158 0.54 7.74 -7.63
N ASP A 159 0.32 8.91 -7.02
CA ASP A 159 0.62 9.29 -5.63
C ASP A 159 0.05 8.44 -4.48
N ASN A 160 -0.75 7.41 -4.75
CA ASN A 160 -0.92 6.30 -3.82
C ASN A 160 -0.32 5.04 -4.42
N HIS A 161 0.56 4.43 -3.67
CA HIS A 161 1.11 3.14 -4.04
C HIS A 161 0.18 1.98 -3.64
N GLU A 162 -1.11 2.14 -3.87
CA GLU A 162 -2.14 1.13 -3.58
C GLU A 162 -3.13 0.96 -4.73
N GLU A 163 -3.69 -0.24 -4.86
CA GLU A 163 -4.76 -0.52 -5.81
C GLU A 163 -6.04 0.22 -5.37
N ILE A 164 -6.20 1.46 -5.83
CA ILE A 164 -7.46 2.17 -5.67
C ILE A 164 -8.47 1.51 -6.61
N GLY A 165 -9.66 1.19 -6.13
CA GLY A 165 -10.77 0.68 -6.94
C GLY A 165 -11.08 1.58 -8.15
N ARG A 166 -11.95 1.13 -9.06
CA ARG A 166 -12.21 1.80 -10.36
C ARG A 166 -13.23 2.95 -10.28
N GLY A 167 -13.11 3.92 -11.17
CA GLY A 167 -14.15 4.92 -11.46
C GLY A 167 -14.12 6.16 -10.56
N LEU A 168 -15.29 6.75 -10.27
CA LEU A 168 -15.38 8.06 -9.59
C LEU A 168 -14.69 8.09 -8.20
N SER A 169 -14.79 7.01 -7.43
CA SER A 169 -14.12 6.92 -6.12
C SER A 169 -12.60 7.01 -6.26
N GLN A 170 -12.06 6.43 -7.34
CA GLN A 170 -10.63 6.51 -7.68
C GLN A 170 -10.19 7.94 -7.91
N ASP A 171 -10.94 8.61 -8.77
CA ASP A 171 -10.66 9.98 -9.19
C ASP A 171 -10.75 10.97 -8.02
N ILE A 172 -11.67 10.74 -7.08
CA ILE A 172 -11.80 11.57 -5.88
C ILE A 172 -10.63 11.32 -4.93
N TRP A 173 -10.26 10.06 -4.69
CA TRP A 173 -9.15 9.73 -3.80
C TRP A 173 -7.83 10.28 -4.33
N ASP A 174 -7.60 10.15 -5.63
CA ASP A 174 -6.47 10.75 -6.32
C ASP A 174 -6.41 12.28 -6.15
N LEU A 175 -7.52 12.97 -6.40
CA LEU A 175 -7.61 14.41 -6.18
C LEU A 175 -7.28 14.78 -4.71
N GLN A 176 -7.76 14.00 -3.76
CA GLN A 176 -7.46 14.22 -2.34
C GLN A 176 -5.98 14.07 -2.04
N ILE A 177 -5.26 13.16 -2.69
CA ILE A 177 -3.81 12.99 -2.45
C ILE A 177 -3.01 14.15 -3.05
N CYS A 178 -3.44 14.64 -4.21
CA CYS A 178 -2.80 15.79 -4.85
C CYS A 178 -2.99 17.12 -4.11
N ASP A 179 -4.02 17.23 -3.28
CA ASP A 179 -4.36 18.47 -2.60
C ASP A 179 -4.14 18.41 -1.08
N LEU A 180 -4.64 17.35 -0.42
CA LEU A 180 -4.84 17.31 1.03
C LEU A 180 -4.12 16.16 1.76
N LEU A 181 -3.92 15.02 1.09
CA LEU A 181 -3.55 13.74 1.69
C LEU A 181 -2.35 13.11 0.98
N THR A 182 -1.36 13.92 0.62
CA THR A 182 -0.15 13.43 -0.05
C THR A 182 0.43 12.23 0.70
N ASN A 183 0.81 11.21 -0.06
CA ASN A 183 1.46 10.01 0.43
C ASN A 183 2.89 9.99 -0.10
N PRO A 184 3.88 10.35 0.74
CA PRO A 184 5.28 10.37 0.33
C PRO A 184 5.95 8.99 0.45
N ALA A 185 5.19 7.89 0.51
CA ALA A 185 5.78 6.56 0.63
C ALA A 185 6.72 6.27 -0.55
N THR A 186 7.92 5.77 -0.28
CA THR A 186 8.96 5.57 -1.30
C THR A 186 9.69 4.25 -1.12
N VAL A 187 10.24 3.75 -2.22
CA VAL A 187 10.93 2.45 -2.28
C VAL A 187 12.44 2.67 -2.16
N THR A 188 13.07 1.95 -1.22
CA THR A 188 14.54 1.96 -0.99
C THR A 188 15.16 0.61 -1.25
N ASP A 189 16.50 0.56 -1.19
CA ASP A 189 17.30 -0.67 -1.24
C ASP A 189 17.06 -1.61 -0.04
N ALA A 190 16.49 -1.11 1.05
CA ALA A 190 16.05 -1.91 2.19
C ALA A 190 14.73 -2.66 1.91
N SER A 191 13.98 -2.28 0.87
CA SER A 191 12.76 -2.97 0.45
C SER A 191 13.05 -4.09 -0.56
N MET A 192 12.11 -5.02 -0.73
CA MET A 192 12.22 -6.06 -1.76
C MET A 192 11.98 -5.58 -3.19
N PHE A 193 11.70 -4.28 -3.39
CA PHE A 193 11.46 -3.70 -4.71
C PHE A 193 12.67 -2.85 -5.12
N PRO A 194 13.05 -2.82 -6.42
CA PRO A 194 14.08 -1.92 -6.89
C PRO A 194 13.71 -0.45 -6.62
N VAL A 195 14.69 0.33 -6.18
CA VAL A 195 14.55 1.78 -5.89
C VAL A 195 13.81 2.48 -7.03
N GLN A 196 12.79 3.25 -6.66
CA GLN A 196 12.06 4.13 -7.55
C GLN A 196 12.39 5.57 -7.15
N GLU A 197 12.72 6.40 -8.13
CA GLU A 197 12.92 7.83 -7.87
C GLU A 197 11.57 8.49 -7.57
N TYR A 198 11.51 9.20 -6.46
CA TYR A 198 10.38 10.05 -6.08
C TYR A 198 10.92 11.41 -5.71
N SER A 199 10.20 12.46 -6.12
CA SER A 199 10.51 13.82 -5.73
C SER A 199 9.23 14.62 -5.59
N ASP A 200 9.26 15.63 -4.72
CA ASP A 200 8.16 16.59 -4.60
C ASP A 200 7.92 17.32 -5.93
N GLU A 201 8.96 17.50 -6.76
CA GLU A 201 8.83 18.07 -8.11
C GLU A 201 8.02 17.15 -9.04
N TRP A 202 8.28 15.85 -9.01
CA TRP A 202 7.50 14.88 -9.78
C TRP A 202 6.04 14.86 -9.32
N LEU A 203 5.80 14.86 -8.00
CA LEU A 203 4.45 14.91 -7.42
C LEU A 203 3.73 16.19 -7.86
N ASP A 204 4.38 17.35 -7.74
CA ASP A 204 3.81 18.64 -8.11
C ASP A 204 3.44 18.66 -9.61
N GLN A 205 4.32 18.16 -10.47
CA GLN A 205 4.06 18.02 -11.91
C GLN A 205 2.91 17.04 -12.18
N HIS A 206 2.87 15.90 -11.48
CA HIS A 206 1.81 14.93 -11.58
C HIS A 206 0.46 15.57 -11.24
N CYS A 207 0.37 16.26 -10.10
CA CYS A 207 -0.86 16.87 -9.62
C CYS A 207 -1.33 18.06 -10.46
N HIS A 208 -0.41 18.93 -10.90
CA HIS A 208 -0.73 20.02 -11.83
C HIS A 208 -1.21 19.52 -13.19
N SER A 209 -0.71 18.38 -13.67
CA SER A 209 -1.18 17.80 -14.94
C SER A 209 -2.62 17.27 -14.87
N ARG A 210 -3.13 17.02 -13.66
CA ARG A 210 -4.43 16.38 -13.41
C ARG A 210 -5.51 17.33 -12.92
N SER A 211 -5.11 18.47 -12.33
CA SER A 211 -6.00 19.50 -11.84
C SER A 211 -5.33 20.88 -11.96
N ASP A 212 -6.12 21.92 -12.23
CA ASP A 212 -5.63 23.32 -12.23
C ASP A 212 -5.26 23.84 -10.82
N SER A 213 -5.30 22.97 -9.80
CA SER A 213 -4.98 23.26 -8.41
C SER A 213 -3.50 22.98 -8.13
N ALA A 214 -2.81 23.95 -7.54
CA ALA A 214 -1.51 23.72 -6.92
C ALA A 214 -1.69 22.88 -5.65
N SER A 215 -0.72 22.03 -5.34
CA SER A 215 -0.80 21.15 -4.18
C SER A 215 -0.73 21.98 -2.87
N HIS A 216 -1.76 21.93 -2.02
CA HIS A 216 -1.81 22.61 -0.70
C HIS A 216 -1.42 21.65 0.45
N ILE A 217 -0.44 20.80 0.17
CA ILE A 217 -0.09 19.56 0.88
C ILE A 217 0.03 19.73 2.40
N GLN A 218 0.51 20.88 2.88
CA GLN A 218 0.81 21.08 4.30
C GLN A 218 -0.27 21.82 5.08
N ASP A 219 -1.26 22.42 4.41
CA ASP A 219 -2.16 23.37 5.05
C ASP A 219 -3.21 22.63 5.90
N LEU A 220 -3.84 21.56 5.39
CA LEU A 220 -4.95 20.91 6.09
C LEU A 220 -4.52 20.16 7.36
N MET A 221 -3.44 19.37 7.30
CA MET A 221 -3.03 18.56 8.45
C MET A 221 -2.48 19.41 9.59
N HIS A 222 -1.78 20.50 9.25
CA HIS A 222 -1.36 21.50 10.21
C HIS A 222 -2.56 22.24 10.81
N ASP A 223 -3.54 22.64 9.99
CA ASP A 223 -4.75 23.34 10.44
C ASP A 223 -5.63 22.48 11.37
N ILE A 224 -5.67 21.16 11.16
CA ILE A 224 -6.40 20.21 12.03
C ILE A 224 -5.61 19.91 13.32
N GLY A 225 -4.29 20.14 13.33
CA GLY A 225 -3.43 19.87 14.49
C GLY A 225 -3.15 18.38 14.72
N VAL A 226 -3.17 17.55 13.67
CA VAL A 226 -2.88 16.10 13.80
C VAL A 226 -1.40 15.81 14.06
N ASP A 227 -0.54 16.79 13.84
CA ASP A 227 0.89 16.79 14.18
C ASP A 227 1.14 16.83 15.69
N ASP A 228 0.25 17.45 16.48
CA ASP A 228 0.31 17.47 17.93
C ASP A 228 -1.04 17.12 18.59
N LEU A 229 -1.42 15.84 18.49
CA LEU A 229 -2.60 15.29 19.17
C LEU A 229 -2.58 15.49 20.70
N ALA A 230 -1.42 15.77 21.31
CA ALA A 230 -1.31 16.03 22.74
C ALA A 230 -1.78 17.44 23.11
N GLN A 231 -1.63 18.40 22.19
CA GLN A 231 -2.12 19.77 22.34
C GLN A 231 -3.61 19.92 22.00
N LEU A 232 -4.19 18.96 21.28
CA LEU A 232 -5.63 18.86 21.12
C LEU A 232 -6.26 18.45 22.46
N SER A 233 -6.57 19.44 23.31
CA SER A 233 -7.10 19.31 24.68
C SER A 233 -8.49 18.66 24.80
N THR A 234 -8.91 17.86 23.81
CA THR A 234 -10.28 17.36 23.65
C THR A 234 -10.37 15.92 23.13
N THR A 235 -9.29 15.26 22.75
CA THR A 235 -9.41 13.99 22.00
C THR A 235 -9.45 12.77 22.92
N ARG A 236 -10.66 12.38 23.30
CA ARG A 236 -10.99 11.00 23.72
C ARG A 236 -10.90 10.05 22.53
N MET A 237 -9.66 9.78 22.09
CA MET A 237 -9.40 9.04 20.87
C MET A 237 -8.86 7.65 21.17
N LEU A 238 -9.36 6.66 20.43
CA LEU A 238 -8.84 5.30 20.39
C LEU A 238 -8.24 5.05 19.01
N VAL A 239 -6.93 4.82 18.97
CA VAL A 239 -6.21 4.37 17.78
C VAL A 239 -5.96 2.88 17.92
N VAL A 240 -6.27 2.12 16.87
CA VAL A 240 -6.07 0.68 16.82
C VAL A 240 -5.24 0.39 15.58
N ASN A 241 -4.18 -0.42 15.71
CA ASN A 241 -3.28 -0.75 14.62
C ASN A 241 -3.10 -2.26 14.53
N GLY A 242 -3.19 -2.82 13.33
CA GLY A 242 -2.59 -4.11 13.04
C GLY A 242 -1.09 -3.94 12.79
N MET A 243 -0.25 -4.72 13.46
CA MET A 243 1.21 -4.55 13.36
C MET A 243 1.83 -5.24 12.14
N ASN A 244 1.04 -5.98 11.36
CA ASN A 244 1.42 -6.45 10.03
C ASN A 244 1.02 -5.45 8.93
N ASP A 245 0.26 -4.41 9.23
CA ASP A 245 -0.14 -3.40 8.25
C ASP A 245 1.02 -2.43 7.94
N GLY A 246 1.35 -2.23 6.66
CA GLY A 246 2.28 -1.19 6.22
C GLY A 246 1.93 0.20 6.76
N TRP A 247 0.64 0.53 6.84
CA TRP A 247 0.18 1.83 7.35
C TRP A 247 0.45 2.07 8.83
N SER A 248 0.68 1.02 9.61
CA SER A 248 1.00 1.15 11.04
C SER A 248 2.25 2.00 11.27
N MET A 249 3.19 2.02 10.31
CA MET A 249 4.43 2.80 10.40
C MET A 249 4.20 4.31 10.41
N ALA A 250 3.08 4.77 9.88
CA ALA A 250 2.70 6.17 9.87
C ALA A 250 1.55 6.48 10.84
N SER A 251 1.21 5.54 11.72
CA SER A 251 0.17 5.71 12.74
C SER A 251 0.71 6.24 14.07
N GLN A 252 -0.20 6.46 15.01
CA GLN A 252 0.14 6.68 16.41
C GLN A 252 0.28 5.33 17.13
N LEU A 253 1.51 5.00 17.53
CA LEU A 253 1.87 3.71 18.13
C LEU A 253 1.94 3.73 19.66
N GLU A 254 1.94 4.92 20.27
CA GLU A 254 2.12 5.10 21.72
C GLU A 254 0.89 5.73 22.36
N THR A 255 0.51 5.23 23.53
CA THR A 255 -0.57 5.81 24.35
C THR A 255 -0.12 7.13 24.98
N GLN A 256 -1.02 8.10 25.06
CA GLN A 256 -0.85 9.37 25.75
C GLN A 256 -1.98 9.55 26.79
N VAL A 257 -2.03 10.70 27.47
CA VAL A 257 -2.98 10.93 28.58
C VAL A 257 -4.45 10.72 28.14
N ASP A 258 -4.84 11.34 27.03
CA ASP A 258 -6.22 11.29 26.51
C ASP A 258 -6.39 10.41 25.25
N LEU A 259 -5.27 9.92 24.70
CA LEU A 259 -5.24 9.06 23.52
C LEU A 259 -4.83 7.65 23.91
N ARG A 260 -5.70 6.67 23.62
CA ARG A 260 -5.41 5.25 23.82
C ARG A 260 -4.99 4.60 22.51
N VAL A 261 -3.97 3.75 22.58
CA VAL A 261 -3.49 2.97 21.44
C VAL A 261 -3.59 1.47 21.74
N VAL A 262 -4.17 0.71 20.81
CA VAL A 262 -4.19 -0.76 20.83
C VAL A 262 -3.44 -1.27 19.60
N ASN A 263 -2.26 -1.85 19.82
CA ASN A 263 -1.47 -2.47 18.78
C ASN A 263 -1.71 -3.99 18.81
N ILE A 264 -2.11 -4.56 17.68
CA ILE A 264 -2.45 -5.98 17.52
C ILE A 264 -1.32 -6.66 16.74
N PRO A 265 -0.41 -7.40 17.41
CA PRO A 265 0.78 -8.00 16.79
C PRO A 265 0.52 -8.75 15.47
N SER A 266 -0.56 -9.54 15.41
CA SER A 266 -0.94 -10.34 14.25
C SER A 266 -1.89 -9.63 13.28
N GLY A 267 -2.46 -8.48 13.68
CA GLY A 267 -3.44 -7.76 12.88
C GLY A 267 -2.81 -7.17 11.61
N ALA A 268 -3.58 -7.15 10.53
CA ALA A 268 -3.27 -6.43 9.29
C ALA A 268 -4.13 -5.14 9.22
N HIS A 269 -4.48 -4.68 8.02
CA HIS A 269 -5.21 -3.42 7.87
C HIS A 269 -6.60 -3.53 8.51
N HIS A 270 -6.81 -2.74 9.56
CA HIS A 270 -8.04 -2.63 10.35
C HIS A 270 -8.75 -3.97 10.62
N SER A 271 -7.99 -5.03 10.93
CA SER A 271 -8.51 -6.39 11.04
C SER A 271 -9.59 -6.53 12.12
N GLU A 272 -9.58 -5.69 13.15
CA GLU A 272 -10.61 -5.66 14.19
C GLU A 272 -11.96 -5.10 13.71
N LEU A 273 -12.00 -4.47 12.53
CA LEU A 273 -13.23 -4.00 11.89
C LEU A 273 -13.71 -4.95 10.78
N SER A 274 -12.90 -5.92 10.38
CA SER A 274 -13.18 -6.79 9.23
C SER A 274 -14.43 -7.66 9.45
N GLN A 275 -14.83 -7.90 10.70
CA GLN A 275 -15.96 -8.75 11.03
C GLN A 275 -16.66 -8.32 12.34
N THR A 276 -17.92 -8.74 12.54
CA THR A 276 -18.74 -8.39 13.72
C THR A 276 -18.43 -9.28 14.95
N GLY A 277 -17.24 -9.14 15.53
CA GLY A 277 -16.88 -9.73 16.83
C GLY A 277 -15.75 -10.77 16.76
N PRO A 278 -15.40 -11.42 17.88
CA PRO A 278 -14.36 -12.44 17.86
C PRO A 278 -14.82 -13.72 17.14
N PHE A 279 -13.98 -14.26 16.28
CA PHE A 279 -14.18 -15.50 15.52
C PHE A 279 -13.35 -16.65 16.09
N GLU A 280 -13.74 -17.88 15.76
CA GLU A 280 -13.03 -19.08 16.21
C GLU A 280 -11.58 -19.13 15.72
N ASN A 281 -11.30 -18.53 14.56
CA ASN A 281 -9.97 -18.45 13.97
C ASN A 281 -9.21 -17.16 14.33
N ASP A 282 -9.76 -16.29 15.17
CA ASP A 282 -9.03 -15.10 15.61
C ASP A 282 -7.85 -15.49 16.48
N THR A 283 -6.74 -14.79 16.26
CA THR A 283 -5.55 -14.90 17.09
C THR A 283 -5.83 -14.43 18.52
N LEU A 284 -5.07 -14.94 19.49
CA LEU A 284 -5.27 -14.60 20.90
C LEU A 284 -5.10 -13.11 21.20
N ASP A 285 -4.20 -12.44 20.49
CA ASP A 285 -4.00 -11.00 20.59
C ASP A 285 -5.15 -10.19 19.98
N MET A 286 -5.77 -10.67 18.90
CA MET A 286 -7.02 -10.05 18.38
C MET A 286 -8.17 -10.18 19.37
N GLN A 287 -8.37 -11.36 19.96
CA GLN A 287 -9.39 -11.56 21.01
C GLN A 287 -9.16 -10.64 22.22
N GLY A 288 -7.89 -10.49 22.62
CA GLY A 288 -7.46 -9.54 23.63
C GLY A 288 -7.73 -8.08 23.23
N ALA A 289 -7.53 -7.73 21.95
CA ALA A 289 -7.79 -6.41 21.41
C ALA A 289 -9.28 -6.06 21.46
N TYR A 290 -10.18 -6.95 21.04
CA TYR A 290 -11.63 -6.73 21.16
C TYR A 290 -12.05 -6.39 22.59
N THR A 291 -11.49 -7.10 23.57
CA THR A 291 -11.77 -6.84 24.99
C THR A 291 -11.27 -5.46 25.42
N GLN A 292 -10.08 -5.05 25.00
CA GLN A 292 -9.51 -3.74 25.31
C GLN A 292 -10.31 -2.61 24.65
N ILE A 293 -10.65 -2.77 23.36
CA ILE A 293 -11.46 -1.82 22.59
C ILE A 293 -12.83 -1.64 23.23
N ALA A 294 -13.54 -2.74 23.51
CA ALA A 294 -14.86 -2.69 24.14
C ALA A 294 -14.82 -2.00 25.50
N ARG A 295 -13.79 -2.28 26.31
CA ARG A 295 -13.58 -1.61 27.61
C ARG A 295 -13.40 -0.10 27.42
N HIS A 296 -12.53 0.32 26.52
CA HIS A 296 -12.30 1.74 26.25
C HIS A 296 -13.56 2.45 25.77
N LEU A 297 -14.29 1.87 24.82
CA LEU A 297 -15.54 2.45 24.33
C LEU A 297 -16.60 2.57 25.44
N LEU A 298 -16.72 1.57 26.32
CA LEU A 298 -17.63 1.63 27.46
C LEU A 298 -17.24 2.73 28.46
N ASP A 299 -15.96 2.91 28.73
CA ASP A 299 -15.48 3.96 29.61
C ASP A 299 -15.77 5.35 29.01
N LEU A 300 -15.59 5.53 27.70
CA LEU A 300 -15.96 6.75 27.00
C LEU A 300 -17.46 7.07 27.13
N VAL A 301 -18.33 6.07 26.95
CA VAL A 301 -19.78 6.22 27.12
C VAL A 301 -20.12 6.61 28.56
N ARG A 302 -19.51 5.96 29.56
CA ARG A 302 -19.76 6.26 30.98
C ARG A 302 -19.40 7.70 31.33
N VAL A 303 -18.24 8.18 30.89
CA VAL A 303 -17.83 9.56 31.15
C VAL A 303 -18.78 10.54 30.46
N ALA A 304 -19.15 10.29 29.20
CA ALA A 304 -20.09 11.14 28.47
C ALA A 304 -21.49 11.18 29.13
N MET A 305 -21.96 10.07 29.70
CA MET A 305 -23.21 10.02 30.45
C MET A 305 -23.13 10.80 31.78
N ALA A 306 -21.99 10.73 32.48
CA ALA A 306 -21.79 11.47 33.71
C ALA A 306 -21.78 13.00 33.46
N GLU A 307 -21.14 13.45 32.38
CA GLU A 307 -21.09 14.87 31.99
C GLU A 307 -22.46 15.45 31.62
N ARG A 308 -23.36 14.65 31.06
CA ARG A 308 -24.74 15.07 30.76
C ARG A 308 -25.65 15.15 31.98
N SER A 309 -25.23 14.58 33.11
CA SER A 309 -26.03 14.53 34.34
C SER A 309 -25.73 15.70 35.30
N VAL A 310 -24.80 16.58 34.93
CA VAL A 310 -24.37 17.79 35.64
C VAL A 310 -24.96 19.01 34.94
#